data_AF-A0A1G2Y8C4-F1
#
_entry.id   AF-A0A1G2Y8C4-F1
#
_cell.length_a   1.000
_cell.length_b   1.000
_cell.length_c   1.000
_cell.angle_alpha   90.00
_cell.angle_beta   90.00
_cell.angle_gamma   90.00
#
_symmetry.space_group_name_H-M   'P 1'
#
loop_
_entity.id
_entity.type
_entity.pdbx_description
1 polymer ?
#
loop_
_entity_poly.entity_id
_entity_poly.type
_entity_poly.pdbx_seq_one_letter_code
_entity_poly.pdbx_strand_id
1 'polypeptide(L)'
;MESFSISTALCLCITAVTFIASFTSAAEFAGGAGEPKIIVKSLAISDKALKLRYEIRNDSEHDIWLCDSLDLYRLIDFEVCMAEDSQDIIIRRRLSVPMKGFREQPIGRYVRLPSGKNITEYLLLPLPVKPQRVFLGVRKSKGTEYAKRLEIEIGFYSGDLPGIIFSMLDEEEKQDKGPYEPPIYPKTIRDWLGGSLYFNASNSEVWNRKEQTIIHWIDQNLKGEKVLRTIVDDLNIPYEEKEGKKEKPKISPPDISRSTLIEIHFQPSALEYFFPYYSDHNLISPSEKQNLQSLKTIVLDNQEKIKAFAYDVNFGVYSGGIVCERNTANVVCYYNDERITSFTIYDNSYIKNDQSQLFRYGAGLKNIMRMLMPQVQPIELQVLCASNLQNLWYMLRLYYKVPLDSSIKKEMLYPVPPKWCDDILKAYQTTGSSEESIEKVYKCLSAGEGKCHYAMNPNCKPNSPPDMVLLFETKAGWNQHGGPELFTFENHDPRGGCVLLNDGTVKFIRTEEELNQLRWK
;
A
#
# COMPACT_ATOMS: atom_id res chain seq x y z
N MET A 1 -41.40 -53.85 40.26
CA MET A 1 -39.95 -53.76 40.54
C MET A 1 -39.29 -53.23 39.29
N GLU A 2 -39.21 -51.91 39.16
CA GLU A 2 -38.51 -51.23 38.07
C GLU A 2 -37.55 -50.23 38.72
N SER A 3 -36.25 -50.49 38.58
CA SER A 3 -35.18 -49.68 39.15
C SER A 3 -34.73 -48.63 38.14
N PHE A 4 -35.03 -47.37 38.40
CA PHE A 4 -34.46 -46.23 37.67
C PHE A 4 -33.03 -45.98 38.15
N SER A 5 -32.06 -46.11 37.24
CA SER A 5 -30.65 -45.75 37.46
C SER A 5 -30.45 -44.29 37.04
N ILE A 6 -30.14 -43.43 38.01
CA ILE A 6 -29.80 -42.03 37.78
C ILE A 6 -28.29 -41.96 37.52
N SER A 7 -27.91 -41.69 36.28
CA SER A 7 -26.53 -41.43 35.88
C SER A 7 -26.23 -39.94 36.03
N THR A 8 -25.49 -39.58 37.08
CA THR A 8 -24.93 -38.24 37.28
C THR A 8 -23.75 -38.01 36.36
N ALA A 9 -23.95 -37.21 35.31
CA ALA A 9 -22.89 -36.70 34.45
C ALA A 9 -22.18 -35.53 35.14
N LEU A 10 -20.92 -35.73 35.54
CA LEU A 10 -20.05 -34.71 36.12
C LEU A 10 -19.49 -33.83 34.99
N CYS A 11 -20.08 -32.65 34.79
CA CYS A 11 -19.60 -31.68 33.81
C CYS A 11 -18.45 -30.86 34.42
N LEU A 12 -17.20 -31.24 34.13
CA LEU A 12 -16.03 -30.42 34.45
C LEU A 12 -16.00 -29.19 33.52
N CYS A 13 -16.47 -28.06 34.03
CA CYS A 13 -16.26 -26.76 33.40
C CYS A 13 -14.79 -26.35 33.59
N ILE A 14 -13.96 -26.55 32.57
CA ILE A 14 -12.63 -25.93 32.50
C ILE A 14 -12.86 -24.43 32.26
N THR A 15 -12.77 -23.63 33.31
CA THR A 15 -12.76 -22.17 33.21
C THR A 15 -11.48 -21.77 32.46
N ALA A 16 -11.62 -21.26 31.23
CA ALA A 16 -10.53 -20.63 30.49
C ALA A 16 -10.08 -19.38 31.26
N VAL A 17 -9.00 -19.50 32.03
CA VAL A 17 -8.38 -18.36 32.72
C VAL A 17 -7.78 -17.45 31.65
N THR A 18 -8.47 -16.35 31.36
CA THR A 18 -7.95 -15.31 30.47
C THR A 18 -7.04 -14.43 31.31
N PHE A 19 -5.73 -14.67 31.28
CA PHE A 19 -4.76 -13.80 31.93
C PHE A 19 -4.70 -12.47 31.17
N ILE A 20 -5.44 -11.46 31.64
CA ILE A 20 -5.17 -10.06 31.28
C ILE A 20 -3.99 -9.64 32.15
N ALA A 21 -2.77 -9.85 31.65
CA ALA A 21 -1.59 -9.29 32.28
C ALA A 21 -1.72 -7.75 32.24
N SER A 22 -1.85 -7.13 33.41
CA SER A 22 -1.68 -5.68 33.53
C SER A 22 -0.20 -5.40 33.38
N PHE A 23 0.22 -4.95 32.20
CA PHE A 23 1.61 -4.63 31.92
C PHE A 23 2.00 -3.36 32.69
N THR A 24 3.00 -3.45 33.57
CA THR A 24 3.89 -2.32 33.81
C THR A 24 4.45 -1.93 32.45
N SER A 25 4.25 -0.68 32.03
CA SER A 25 4.59 -0.20 30.68
C SER A 25 5.95 -0.75 30.27
N ALA A 26 6.00 -1.44 29.13
CA ALA A 26 7.25 -1.81 28.49
C ALA A 26 8.19 -0.61 28.56
N ALA A 27 9.41 -0.82 29.03
CA ALA A 27 10.40 0.25 29.17
C ALA A 27 10.42 1.04 27.86
N GLU A 28 9.95 2.29 27.88
CA GLU A 28 10.11 3.18 26.74
C GLU A 28 11.62 3.20 26.49
N PHE A 29 12.06 2.59 25.39
CA PHE A 29 13.40 2.84 24.90
C PHE A 29 13.45 4.35 24.70
N ALA A 30 14.30 5.02 25.49
CA ALA A 30 14.43 6.47 25.50
C ALA A 30 15.04 6.91 24.16
N GLY A 31 14.22 6.95 23.12
CA GLY A 31 14.50 7.71 21.91
C GLY A 31 14.72 9.16 22.32
N GLY A 32 15.60 9.85 21.60
CA GLY A 32 15.77 11.29 21.77
C GLY A 32 14.41 11.99 21.69
N ALA A 33 14.23 13.07 22.45
CA ALA A 33 13.02 13.88 22.33
C ALA A 33 12.81 14.25 20.85
N GLY A 34 11.65 13.89 20.29
CA GLY A 34 11.33 14.10 18.87
C GLY A 34 11.68 12.95 17.93
N GLU A 35 12.11 11.78 18.40
CA GLU A 35 12.29 10.61 17.53
C GLU A 35 10.99 9.82 17.33
N PRO A 36 10.75 9.24 16.13
CA PRO A 36 9.61 8.36 15.96
C PRO A 36 9.75 7.12 16.85
N LYS A 37 8.62 6.59 17.33
CA LYS A 37 8.61 5.45 18.26
C LYS A 37 7.43 4.52 18.07
N ILE A 38 7.58 3.30 18.57
CA ILE A 38 6.51 2.29 18.66
C ILE A 38 6.03 2.24 20.12
N ILE A 39 4.71 2.31 20.31
CA ILE A 39 4.06 2.27 21.62
C ILE A 39 3.12 1.07 21.64
N VAL A 40 3.46 0.04 22.41
CA VAL A 40 2.58 -1.12 22.61
C VAL A 40 1.34 -0.70 23.42
N LYS A 41 0.16 -0.84 22.83
CA LYS A 41 -1.12 -0.48 23.45
C LYS A 41 -1.76 -1.67 24.15
N SER A 42 -1.66 -2.87 23.57
CA SER A 42 -2.12 -4.10 24.21
C SER A 42 -1.45 -5.34 23.62
N LEU A 43 -1.29 -6.38 24.43
CA LEU A 43 -0.79 -7.69 24.05
C LEU A 43 -1.66 -8.77 24.70
N ALA A 44 -2.06 -9.78 23.92
CA ALA A 44 -2.75 -10.96 24.41
C ALA A 44 -2.20 -12.21 23.73
N ILE A 45 -1.86 -13.23 24.51
CA ILE A 45 -1.42 -14.54 24.04
C ILE A 45 -2.47 -15.55 24.52
N SER A 46 -3.10 -16.28 23.61
CA SER A 46 -4.00 -17.39 23.94
C SER A 46 -3.37 -18.73 23.53
N ASP A 47 -4.14 -19.81 23.63
CA ASP A 47 -3.83 -21.11 23.04
C ASP A 47 -3.80 -21.10 21.49
N LYS A 48 -4.44 -20.12 20.86
CA LYS A 48 -4.71 -20.08 19.40
C LYS A 48 -3.97 -18.97 18.68
N ALA A 49 -3.72 -17.84 19.33
CA ALA A 49 -3.15 -16.67 18.67
C ALA A 49 -2.36 -15.76 19.62
N LEU A 50 -1.35 -15.11 19.06
CA LEU A 50 -0.72 -13.89 19.56
C LEU A 50 -1.44 -12.69 18.92
N LYS A 51 -1.95 -11.78 19.75
CA LYS A 51 -2.60 -10.53 19.32
C LYS A 51 -1.87 -9.36 19.94
N LEU A 52 -1.44 -8.41 19.12
CA LEU A 52 -0.70 -7.24 19.57
C LEU A 52 -1.21 -6.00 18.87
N ARG A 53 -1.53 -4.97 19.64
CA ARG A 53 -1.91 -3.65 19.13
C ARG A 53 -0.84 -2.66 19.53
N TYR A 54 -0.33 -1.90 18.57
CA TYR A 54 0.70 -0.89 18.80
C TYR A 54 0.47 0.34 17.93
N GLU A 55 1.01 1.47 18.37
CA GLU A 55 0.95 2.74 17.68
C GLU A 55 2.36 3.14 17.25
N ILE A 56 2.52 3.52 15.99
CA ILE A 56 3.73 4.16 15.49
C ILE A 56 3.45 5.66 15.49
N ARG A 57 4.27 6.43 16.18
CA ARG A 57 4.13 7.89 16.28
C ARG A 57 5.36 8.57 15.69
N ASN A 58 5.15 9.51 14.78
CA ASN A 58 6.21 10.36 14.25
C ASN A 58 6.25 11.68 15.02
N ASP A 59 7.07 11.73 16.08
CA ASP A 59 7.28 12.94 16.87
C ASP A 59 8.37 13.87 16.28
N SER A 60 8.94 13.52 15.12
CA SER A 60 10.01 14.31 14.50
C SER A 60 9.50 15.51 13.72
N GLU A 61 10.37 16.49 13.46
CA GLU A 61 10.05 17.70 12.67
C GLU A 61 9.90 17.42 11.17
N HIS A 62 10.15 16.18 10.75
CA HIS A 62 10.11 15.76 9.36
C HIS A 62 9.14 14.62 9.16
N ASP A 63 8.69 14.46 7.93
CA ASP A 63 7.97 13.25 7.56
C ASP A 63 8.92 12.06 7.59
N ILE A 64 8.36 10.88 7.84
CA ILE A 64 9.08 9.62 7.72
C ILE A 64 8.38 8.70 6.74
N TRP A 65 9.14 7.79 6.15
CA TRP A 65 8.65 6.75 5.25
C TRP A 65 8.84 5.41 5.94
N LEU A 66 7.75 4.79 6.37
CA LEU A 66 7.74 3.52 7.10
C LEU A 66 7.62 2.35 6.13
N CYS A 67 8.43 1.31 6.33
CA CYS A 67 8.25 0.04 5.63
C CYS A 67 6.97 -0.63 6.12
N ASP A 68 5.91 -0.51 5.31
CA ASP A 68 4.55 -0.94 5.62
C ASP A 68 4.31 -2.42 5.26
N SER A 69 4.93 -2.89 4.18
CA SER A 69 4.89 -4.30 3.81
C SER A 69 6.17 -4.74 3.10
N LEU A 70 6.53 -6.00 3.29
CA LEU A 70 7.48 -6.73 2.45
C LEU A 70 6.72 -7.47 1.32
N ASP A 71 7.44 -7.84 0.27
CA ASP A 71 7.08 -8.77 -0.79
C ASP A 71 5.63 -8.70 -1.32
N LEU A 72 5.38 -7.71 -2.18
CA LEU A 72 4.08 -7.44 -2.83
C LEU A 72 3.52 -8.62 -3.64
N TYR A 73 4.39 -9.50 -4.16
CA TYR A 73 3.98 -10.58 -5.05
C TYR A 73 3.69 -11.89 -4.32
N ARG A 74 4.46 -12.20 -3.27
CA ARG A 74 4.33 -13.48 -2.56
C ARG A 74 3.37 -13.46 -1.38
N LEU A 75 2.69 -12.33 -1.18
CA LEU A 75 1.75 -12.15 -0.08
C LEU A 75 2.42 -12.35 1.29
N ILE A 76 3.57 -11.71 1.54
CA ILE A 76 4.28 -11.74 2.83
C ILE A 76 4.56 -10.32 3.32
N ASP A 77 3.76 -9.76 4.24
CA ASP A 77 3.92 -8.35 4.64
C ASP A 77 5.08 -8.09 5.59
N PHE A 78 5.53 -9.13 6.29
CA PHE A 78 6.60 -9.05 7.27
C PHE A 78 7.33 -10.39 7.35
N GLU A 79 8.57 -10.34 7.82
CA GLU A 79 9.28 -11.53 8.23
C GLU A 79 8.97 -11.81 9.71
N VAL A 80 8.66 -13.06 10.04
CA VAL A 80 8.64 -13.55 11.42
C VAL A 80 9.54 -14.77 11.55
N CYS A 81 10.43 -14.72 12.54
CA CYS A 81 11.41 -15.77 12.78
C CYS A 81 11.79 -15.83 14.27
N MET A 82 12.23 -17.00 14.72
CA MET A 82 12.94 -17.11 15.99
C MET A 82 14.42 -16.73 15.81
N ALA A 83 14.94 -15.90 16.71
CA ALA A 83 16.33 -15.51 16.78
C ALA A 83 17.27 -16.71 17.01
N GLU A 84 18.57 -16.51 16.78
CA GLU A 84 19.58 -17.57 16.91
C GLU A 84 19.76 -18.08 18.35
N ASP A 85 19.47 -17.24 19.35
CA ASP A 85 19.49 -17.57 20.77
C ASP A 85 18.28 -18.38 21.26
N SER A 86 17.30 -18.64 20.38
CA SER A 86 16.04 -19.30 20.70
C SER A 86 15.25 -18.63 21.84
N GLN A 87 15.49 -17.35 22.15
CA GLN A 87 14.75 -16.59 23.16
C GLN A 87 13.74 -15.61 22.53
N ASP A 88 14.03 -15.11 21.33
CA ASP A 88 13.28 -13.98 20.76
C ASP A 88 12.54 -14.38 19.49
N ILE A 89 11.23 -14.09 19.43
CA ILE A 89 10.56 -13.98 18.15
C ILE A 89 10.76 -12.57 17.63
N ILE A 90 11.29 -12.45 16.43
CA ILE A 90 11.47 -11.18 15.74
C ILE A 90 10.44 -11.07 14.63
N ILE A 91 9.66 -9.99 14.64
CA ILE A 91 8.75 -9.58 13.59
C ILE A 91 9.33 -8.33 12.94
N ARG A 92 9.65 -8.38 11.66
CA ARG A 92 10.34 -7.28 10.99
C ARG A 92 9.77 -6.90 9.64
N ARG A 93 9.76 -5.60 9.37
CA ARG A 93 9.48 -4.98 8.07
C ARG A 93 10.57 -3.93 7.79
N ARG A 94 11.65 -4.31 7.12
CA ARG A 94 12.76 -3.41 6.75
C ARG A 94 13.63 -4.04 5.67
N LEU A 95 14.32 -3.25 4.85
CA LEU A 95 15.13 -3.78 3.74
C LEU A 95 16.63 -3.87 4.07
N SER A 96 17.15 -3.19 5.08
CA SER A 96 18.56 -3.29 5.51
C SER A 96 18.83 -4.52 6.39
N VAL A 97 18.36 -5.68 5.92
CA VAL A 97 18.63 -7.00 6.51
C VAL A 97 19.49 -7.79 5.51
N PRO A 98 20.60 -8.43 5.94
CA PRO A 98 21.38 -9.27 5.04
C PRO A 98 20.55 -10.49 4.63
N MET A 99 20.52 -10.81 3.34
CA MET A 99 19.80 -11.98 2.84
C MET A 99 20.72 -13.20 2.82
N LYS A 100 20.26 -14.33 3.38
CA LYS A 100 21.00 -15.61 3.33
C LYS A 100 20.56 -16.42 2.09
N GLY A 101 21.36 -16.35 1.02
CA GLY A 101 21.18 -17.13 -0.23
C GLY A 101 20.51 -16.36 -1.37
N PHE A 102 20.44 -16.98 -2.56
CA PHE A 102 19.81 -16.38 -3.74
C PHE A 102 18.32 -16.75 -3.81
N ARG A 103 17.45 -15.72 -3.80
CA ARG A 103 16.00 -15.81 -4.01
C ARG A 103 15.57 -14.62 -4.88
N GLU A 104 14.31 -14.61 -5.31
CA GLU A 104 13.68 -13.39 -5.85
C GLU A 104 13.91 -12.23 -4.87
N GLN A 105 14.24 -11.07 -5.42
CA GLN A 105 14.55 -9.86 -4.69
C GLN A 105 13.31 -9.38 -3.91
N PRO A 106 13.36 -9.31 -2.57
CA PRO A 106 12.25 -8.76 -1.81
C PRO A 106 11.96 -7.31 -2.18
N ILE A 107 10.69 -6.91 -2.12
CA ILE A 107 10.27 -5.53 -2.37
C ILE A 107 9.65 -5.00 -1.08
N GLY A 108 10.08 -3.81 -0.63
CA GLY A 108 9.43 -3.10 0.47
C GLY A 108 8.50 -2.03 -0.08
N ARG A 109 7.25 -1.99 0.40
CA ARG A 109 6.37 -0.83 0.25
C ARG A 109 6.61 0.11 1.42
N TYR A 110 6.93 1.35 1.12
CA TYR A 110 7.08 2.41 2.11
C TYR A 110 5.94 3.39 2.01
N VAL A 111 5.36 3.74 3.15
CA VAL A 111 4.26 4.71 3.26
C VAL A 111 4.71 5.91 4.07
N ARG A 112 4.31 7.10 3.64
CA ARG A 112 4.61 8.35 4.33
C ARG A 112 3.77 8.46 5.60
N LEU A 113 4.43 8.76 6.71
CA LEU A 113 3.81 9.18 7.97
C LEU A 113 4.25 10.62 8.25
N PRO A 114 3.34 11.61 8.10
CA PRO A 114 3.72 13.00 8.30
C PRO A 114 4.17 13.32 9.72
N SER A 115 4.94 14.40 9.87
CA SER A 115 5.32 14.95 11.18
C SER A 115 4.11 15.16 12.09
N GLY A 116 4.24 14.77 13.36
CA GLY A 116 3.18 14.88 14.38
C GLY A 116 2.00 13.91 14.20
N LYS A 117 2.06 12.99 13.23
CA LYS A 117 1.01 11.99 13.00
C LYS A 117 1.37 10.64 13.62
N ASN A 118 0.35 9.80 13.76
CA ASN A 118 0.47 8.44 14.24
C ASN A 118 -0.40 7.49 13.42
N ILE A 119 -0.09 6.21 13.53
CA ILE A 119 -0.86 5.11 12.96
C ILE A 119 -0.92 3.98 13.97
N THR A 120 -2.11 3.40 14.14
CA THR A 120 -2.29 2.22 14.98
C THR A 120 -2.37 0.99 14.09
N GLU A 121 -1.62 -0.04 14.48
CA GLU A 121 -1.58 -1.32 13.81
C GLU A 121 -1.97 -2.44 14.77
N TYR A 122 -2.56 -3.48 14.18
CA TYR A 122 -2.97 -4.71 14.84
C TYR A 122 -2.27 -5.90 14.18
N LEU A 123 -1.41 -6.56 14.93
CA LEU A 123 -0.74 -7.79 14.57
C LEU A 123 -1.52 -8.99 15.10
N LEU A 124 -1.71 -10.00 14.24
CA LEU A 124 -2.25 -11.29 14.61
C LEU A 124 -1.41 -12.43 14.05
N LEU A 125 -0.87 -13.29 14.92
CA LEU A 125 -0.17 -14.52 14.54
C LEU A 125 -0.88 -15.75 15.10
N PRO A 126 -1.21 -16.76 14.26
CA PRO A 126 -1.67 -18.06 14.73
C PRO A 126 -0.59 -18.74 15.58
N LEU A 127 -0.99 -19.51 16.59
CA LEU A 127 -0.10 -20.29 17.44
C LEU A 127 -0.17 -21.81 17.12
N PRO A 128 0.98 -22.53 17.17
CA PRO A 128 2.33 -22.00 17.36
C PRO A 128 2.75 -21.08 16.19
N VAL A 129 3.53 -20.04 16.48
CA VAL A 129 4.06 -19.12 15.47
C VAL A 129 4.91 -19.92 14.49
N LYS A 130 4.62 -19.77 13.20
CA LYS A 130 5.39 -20.39 12.13
C LYS A 130 6.24 -19.33 11.42
N PRO A 131 7.44 -19.68 10.94
CA PRO A 131 8.29 -18.74 10.22
C PRO A 131 7.60 -18.23 8.95
N GLN A 132 7.68 -16.93 8.74
CA GLN A 132 7.45 -16.28 7.44
C GLN A 132 8.78 -15.65 7.06
N ARG A 133 9.53 -16.29 6.15
CA ARG A 133 10.91 -15.90 5.87
C ARG A 133 10.98 -15.08 4.59
N VAL A 134 11.61 -13.92 4.68
CA VAL A 134 11.92 -13.07 3.53
C VAL A 134 13.43 -13.09 3.30
N PHE A 135 14.21 -12.77 4.34
CA PHE A 135 15.67 -12.65 4.28
C PHE A 135 16.38 -13.89 4.83
N LEU A 136 15.81 -14.51 5.86
CA LEU A 136 16.48 -15.58 6.57
C LEU A 136 16.36 -16.94 5.88
N GLY A 137 17.45 -17.69 6.00
CA GLY A 137 17.52 -19.10 5.58
C GLY A 137 16.66 -20.01 6.45
N VAL A 138 16.51 -21.25 6.01
CA VAL A 138 15.81 -22.28 6.79
C VAL A 138 16.68 -22.66 8.00
N ARG A 139 16.06 -22.72 9.18
CA ARG A 139 16.68 -23.25 10.40
C ARG A 139 16.26 -24.71 10.58
N LYS A 140 17.18 -25.54 11.06
CA LYS A 140 16.86 -26.92 11.47
C LYS A 140 15.81 -26.90 12.58
N SER A 141 14.77 -27.71 12.41
CA SER A 141 13.73 -27.85 13.43
C SER A 141 14.27 -28.44 14.73
N LYS A 142 13.92 -27.83 15.87
CA LYS A 142 14.20 -28.35 17.23
C LYS A 142 12.91 -28.81 17.94
N GLY A 143 11.81 -28.97 17.21
CA GLY A 143 10.48 -29.12 17.78
C GLY A 143 9.85 -27.77 18.14
N THR A 144 8.91 -27.78 19.09
CA THR A 144 8.27 -26.55 19.59
C THR A 144 9.19 -25.85 20.59
N GLU A 145 9.55 -24.61 20.26
CA GLU A 145 10.32 -23.71 21.12
C GLU A 145 9.38 -22.67 21.75
N TYR A 146 9.81 -22.05 22.85
CA TYR A 146 9.03 -21.03 23.54
C TYR A 146 9.84 -19.75 23.67
N ALA A 147 9.45 -18.72 22.91
CA ALA A 147 10.10 -17.42 22.98
C ALA A 147 9.67 -16.67 24.24
N LYS A 148 10.66 -16.07 24.90
CA LYS A 148 10.50 -15.23 26.08
C LYS A 148 10.34 -13.76 25.74
N ARG A 149 10.75 -13.36 24.55
CA ARG A 149 10.65 -11.97 24.10
C ARG A 149 10.05 -11.89 22.71
N LEU A 150 9.33 -10.80 22.47
CA LEU A 150 8.84 -10.41 21.16
C LEU A 150 9.49 -9.09 20.76
N GLU A 151 10.23 -9.10 19.66
CA GLU A 151 10.85 -7.93 19.08
C GLU A 151 10.10 -7.52 17.81
N ILE A 152 9.75 -6.23 17.70
CA ILE A 152 9.20 -5.63 16.48
C ILE A 152 10.26 -4.70 15.90
N GLU A 153 10.61 -4.89 14.62
CA GLU A 153 11.49 -4.00 13.86
C GLU A 153 10.75 -3.40 12.65
N ILE A 154 10.72 -2.07 12.53
CA ILE A 154 10.16 -1.38 11.37
C ILE A 154 11.21 -0.43 10.80
N GLY A 155 11.60 -0.65 9.56
CA GLY A 155 12.53 0.18 8.82
C GLY A 155 11.87 1.48 8.42
N PHE A 156 12.60 2.59 8.52
CA PHE A 156 12.11 3.88 8.09
C PHE A 156 13.21 4.80 7.57
N TYR A 157 12.81 5.77 6.74
CA TYR A 157 13.66 6.87 6.29
C TYR A 157 13.05 8.20 6.72
N SER A 158 13.89 9.17 7.06
CA SER A 158 13.46 10.55 7.36
C SER A 158 13.53 11.41 6.09
N GLY A 159 12.57 12.33 5.90
CA GLY A 159 12.56 13.29 4.79
C GLY A 159 11.87 12.79 3.52
N ASP A 160 12.36 13.20 2.35
CA ASP A 160 11.82 12.83 1.04
C ASP A 160 12.54 11.59 0.48
N LEU A 161 12.05 10.39 0.82
CA LEU A 161 12.65 9.13 0.41
C LEU A 161 12.76 8.97 -1.12
N PRO A 162 11.69 9.21 -1.92
CA PRO A 162 11.82 9.24 -3.38
C PRO A 162 12.93 10.19 -3.86
N GLY A 163 12.97 11.42 -3.33
CA GLY A 163 14.00 12.41 -3.67
C GLY A 163 15.43 11.96 -3.33
N ILE A 164 15.62 11.29 -2.18
CA ILE A 164 16.90 10.70 -1.78
C ILE A 164 17.34 9.63 -2.78
N ILE A 165 16.45 8.72 -3.17
CA ILE A 165 16.78 7.64 -4.12
C ILE A 165 17.14 8.22 -5.49
N PHE A 166 16.35 9.17 -6.01
CA PHE A 166 16.66 9.84 -7.27
C PHE A 166 17.99 10.59 -7.20
N SER A 167 18.31 11.25 -6.09
CA SER A 167 19.59 11.94 -5.92
C SER A 167 20.78 10.97 -5.97
N MET A 168 20.67 9.79 -5.33
CA MET A 168 21.70 8.76 -5.39
C MET A 168 21.87 8.18 -6.81
N LEU A 169 20.76 7.90 -7.49
CA LEU A 169 20.79 7.42 -8.88
C LEU A 169 21.38 8.46 -9.84
N ASP A 170 21.04 9.74 -9.66
CA ASP A 170 21.62 10.87 -10.40
C ASP A 170 23.14 10.95 -10.25
N GLU A 171 23.65 10.76 -9.04
CA GLU A 171 25.08 10.80 -8.76
C GLU A 171 25.82 9.65 -9.45
N GLU A 172 25.29 8.43 -9.40
CA GLU A 172 25.90 7.27 -10.08
C GLU A 172 25.81 7.38 -11.61
N GLU A 173 24.69 7.83 -12.16
CA GLU A 173 24.50 8.04 -13.60
C GLU A 173 25.38 9.18 -14.18
N LYS A 174 25.86 10.11 -13.34
CA LYS A 174 26.83 11.13 -13.74
C LYS A 174 28.26 10.58 -13.83
N GLN A 175 28.59 9.58 -13.01
CA GLN A 175 29.93 8.98 -12.96
C GLN A 175 30.16 7.94 -14.05
N ASP A 176 29.09 7.27 -14.50
CA ASP A 176 29.18 6.28 -15.56
C ASP A 176 29.46 6.93 -16.93
N LYS A 177 30.54 6.46 -17.58
CA LYS A 177 31.04 6.97 -18.86
C LYS A 177 30.95 5.94 -19.99
N GLY A 178 30.39 4.75 -19.73
CA GLY A 178 30.40 3.64 -20.68
C GLY A 178 29.02 3.04 -20.97
N PRO A 179 28.92 2.16 -21.98
CA PRO A 179 27.78 1.27 -22.12
C PRO A 179 27.67 0.42 -20.85
N TYR A 180 26.50 0.43 -20.23
CA TYR A 180 26.23 -0.31 -19.01
C TYR A 180 26.19 -1.82 -19.31
N GLU A 181 27.21 -2.55 -18.86
CA GLU A 181 27.19 -4.00 -18.78
C GLU A 181 26.83 -4.40 -17.35
N PRO A 182 25.63 -4.97 -17.09
CA PRO A 182 25.24 -5.35 -15.75
C PRO A 182 26.22 -6.37 -15.19
N PRO A 183 26.81 -6.15 -14.02
CA PRO A 183 27.72 -7.11 -13.43
C PRO A 183 26.99 -8.40 -13.08
N ILE A 184 27.73 -9.51 -12.97
CA ILE A 184 27.20 -10.81 -12.52
C ILE A 184 26.51 -10.67 -11.14
N TYR A 185 27.01 -9.76 -10.31
CA TYR A 185 26.39 -9.37 -9.05
C TYR A 185 26.29 -7.83 -8.97
N PRO A 186 25.09 -7.27 -8.79
CA PRO A 186 24.89 -5.82 -8.65
C PRO A 186 25.73 -5.25 -7.50
N LYS A 187 26.49 -4.18 -7.75
CA LYS A 187 27.37 -3.54 -6.75
C LYS A 187 26.93 -2.14 -6.37
N THR A 188 26.23 -1.45 -7.26
CA THR A 188 25.83 -0.04 -7.06
C THR A 188 24.31 0.08 -6.92
N ILE A 189 23.81 1.23 -6.45
CA ILE A 189 22.35 1.42 -6.35
C ILE A 189 21.68 1.36 -7.72
N ARG A 190 22.35 1.87 -8.76
CA ARG A 190 21.91 1.80 -10.15
C ARG A 190 21.85 0.36 -10.65
N ASP A 191 22.82 -0.49 -10.31
CA ASP A 191 22.79 -1.89 -10.73
C ASP A 191 21.56 -2.61 -10.18
N TRP A 192 21.21 -2.31 -8.91
CA TRP A 192 20.08 -2.93 -8.23
C TRP A 192 18.72 -2.36 -8.62
N LEU A 193 18.64 -1.06 -8.87
CA LEU A 193 17.38 -0.36 -9.17
C LEU A 193 17.19 -0.05 -10.66
N GLY A 194 18.09 -0.48 -11.54
CA GLY A 194 18.00 -0.27 -12.99
C GLY A 194 18.11 1.20 -13.44
N GLY A 195 18.59 2.09 -12.58
CA GLY A 195 18.63 3.53 -12.83
C GLY A 195 17.29 4.25 -12.60
N SER A 196 17.29 5.55 -12.85
CA SER A 196 16.17 6.44 -12.53
C SER A 196 14.91 6.15 -13.33
N LEU A 197 15.05 5.81 -14.61
CA LEU A 197 13.92 5.46 -15.48
C LEU A 197 13.25 4.16 -15.02
N TYR A 198 14.03 3.13 -14.69
CA TYR A 198 13.50 1.86 -14.21
C TYR A 198 12.83 2.03 -12.84
N PHE A 199 13.50 2.68 -11.88
CA PHE A 199 12.91 2.97 -10.57
C PHE A 199 11.58 3.73 -10.69
N ASN A 200 11.52 4.71 -11.60
CA ASN A 200 10.30 5.43 -11.90
C ASN A 200 9.22 4.53 -12.52
N ALA A 201 9.59 3.65 -13.45
CA ALA A 201 8.67 2.72 -14.09
C ALA A 201 8.09 1.72 -13.07
N SER A 202 8.92 1.14 -12.20
CA SER A 202 8.47 0.22 -11.14
C SER A 202 7.45 0.86 -10.20
N ASN A 203 7.57 2.17 -9.94
CA ASN A 203 6.63 2.90 -9.07
C ASN A 203 5.33 3.34 -9.77
N SER A 204 5.13 3.06 -11.07
CA SER A 204 3.95 3.54 -11.82
C SER A 204 2.63 2.92 -11.42
N GLU A 205 2.67 1.72 -10.86
CA GLU A 205 1.49 1.02 -10.35
C GLU A 205 1.12 1.44 -8.92
N VAL A 206 1.94 2.26 -8.26
CA VAL A 206 1.68 2.74 -6.91
C VAL A 206 0.57 3.79 -6.95
N TRP A 207 -0.53 3.54 -6.24
CA TRP A 207 -1.74 4.36 -6.23
C TRP A 207 -1.48 5.86 -6.05
N ASN A 208 -0.63 6.23 -5.08
CA ASN A 208 -0.26 7.62 -4.80
C ASN A 208 1.23 7.73 -4.46
N ARG A 209 2.03 8.21 -5.41
CA ARG A 209 3.50 8.32 -5.26
C ARG A 209 3.97 9.39 -4.28
N LYS A 210 3.11 10.33 -3.88
CA LYS A 210 3.43 11.31 -2.82
C LYS A 210 3.33 10.72 -1.42
N GLU A 211 2.62 9.60 -1.29
CA GLU A 211 2.34 8.97 -0.01
C GLU A 211 2.93 7.56 0.08
N GLN A 212 3.36 6.99 -1.04
CA GLN A 212 3.86 5.63 -1.12
C GLN A 212 4.97 5.49 -2.16
N THR A 213 5.93 4.62 -1.89
CA THR A 213 6.95 4.20 -2.85
C THR A 213 7.28 2.74 -2.63
N ILE A 214 7.64 2.03 -3.70
CA ILE A 214 8.19 0.68 -3.63
C ILE A 214 9.70 0.73 -3.83
N ILE A 215 10.42 -0.08 -3.06
CA ILE A 215 11.88 -0.16 -3.10
C ILE A 215 12.25 -1.64 -3.14
N HIS A 216 13.06 -2.03 -4.12
CA HIS A 216 13.62 -3.37 -4.17
C HIS A 216 14.73 -3.51 -3.11
N TRP A 217 14.90 -4.69 -2.54
CA TRP A 217 16.02 -4.98 -1.64
C TRP A 217 17.35 -4.85 -2.39
N ILE A 218 18.24 -3.97 -1.95
CA ILE A 218 19.50 -3.68 -2.68
C ILE A 218 20.76 -4.06 -1.91
N ASP A 219 20.73 -5.19 -1.20
CA ASP A 219 21.86 -5.66 -0.36
C ASP A 219 22.43 -4.58 0.56
N GLN A 220 21.54 -3.84 1.23
CA GLN A 220 21.90 -2.75 2.16
C GLN A 220 22.69 -1.58 1.53
N ASN A 221 22.69 -1.47 0.20
CA ASN A 221 23.32 -0.35 -0.49
C ASN A 221 22.54 0.96 -0.33
N LEU A 222 21.24 0.90 -0.03
CA LEU A 222 20.44 2.08 0.28
C LEU A 222 20.77 2.52 1.70
N LYS A 223 21.59 3.58 1.83
CA LYS A 223 22.00 4.11 3.14
C LYS A 223 20.90 4.99 3.72
N GLY A 224 20.86 5.08 5.05
CA GLY A 224 19.96 5.97 5.78
C GLY A 224 18.69 5.33 6.33
N GLU A 225 18.45 4.03 6.08
CA GLU A 225 17.37 3.33 6.79
C GLU A 225 17.68 3.28 8.28
N LYS A 226 16.77 3.80 9.08
CA LYS A 226 16.75 3.67 10.53
C LYS A 226 15.76 2.59 10.91
N VAL A 227 15.82 2.11 12.16
CA VAL A 227 14.95 1.04 12.65
C VAL A 227 14.19 1.52 13.88
N LEU A 228 12.87 1.53 13.79
CA LEU A 228 12.02 1.58 14.96
C LEU A 228 11.99 0.19 15.58
N ARG A 229 12.28 0.14 16.88
CA ARG A 229 12.34 -1.11 17.61
C ARG A 229 11.56 -1.00 18.91
N THR A 230 10.80 -2.05 19.23
CA THR A 230 10.25 -2.27 20.57
C THR A 230 10.42 -3.73 20.94
N ILE A 231 10.65 -4.00 22.22
CA ILE A 231 10.79 -5.34 22.78
C ILE A 231 9.71 -5.50 23.85
N VAL A 232 9.05 -6.66 23.87
CA VAL A 232 8.15 -7.07 24.94
C VAL A 232 8.69 -8.33 25.58
N ASP A 233 9.02 -8.24 26.86
CA ASP A 233 9.65 -9.30 27.65
C ASP A 233 8.62 -10.18 28.39
N ASP A 234 9.13 -11.18 29.12
CA ASP A 234 8.38 -12.07 30.00
C ASP A 234 7.22 -12.82 29.33
N LEU A 235 7.45 -13.25 28.09
CA LEU A 235 6.48 -13.97 27.27
C LEU A 235 6.71 -15.49 27.30
N ASN A 236 5.76 -16.23 26.77
CA ASN A 236 5.87 -17.68 26.55
C ASN A 236 5.18 -18.04 25.24
N ILE A 237 5.75 -17.60 24.11
CA ILE A 237 5.12 -17.75 22.79
C ILE A 237 5.61 -19.05 22.14
N PRO A 238 4.71 -20.02 21.88
CA PRO A 238 5.10 -21.24 21.20
C PRO A 238 5.44 -20.94 19.73
N TYR A 239 6.58 -21.45 19.28
CA TYR A 239 7.11 -21.29 17.92
C TYR A 239 7.46 -22.67 17.35
N GLU A 240 7.16 -22.88 16.07
CA GLU A 240 7.40 -24.14 15.41
C GLU A 240 8.07 -23.96 14.04
N GLU A 241 9.32 -24.42 13.97
CA GLU A 241 10.13 -24.44 12.76
C GLU A 241 9.75 -25.66 11.90
N LYS A 242 8.59 -25.63 11.22
CA LYS A 242 8.17 -26.74 10.34
C LYS A 242 8.80 -26.63 8.94
N GLU A 243 9.56 -27.66 8.54
CA GLU A 243 10.20 -27.77 7.21
C GLU A 243 9.33 -28.44 6.13
N GLY A 244 8.07 -28.79 6.42
CA GLY A 244 7.19 -29.54 5.49
C GLY A 244 6.27 -28.69 4.62
N LYS A 245 5.67 -29.32 3.59
CA LYS A 245 4.53 -28.76 2.82
C LYS A 245 3.52 -28.20 3.83
N LYS A 246 3.26 -26.88 3.76
CA LYS A 246 2.31 -26.20 4.64
C LYS A 246 0.96 -26.90 4.49
N GLU A 247 0.60 -27.79 5.42
CA GLU A 247 -0.81 -28.12 5.62
C GLU A 247 -1.47 -26.80 6.00
N LYS A 248 -2.12 -26.19 5.01
CA LYS A 248 -2.89 -24.98 5.25
C LYS A 248 -3.97 -25.36 6.27
N PRO A 249 -4.08 -24.64 7.40
CA PRO A 249 -5.19 -24.84 8.31
C PRO A 249 -6.48 -24.85 7.50
N LYS A 250 -7.37 -25.82 7.73
CA LYS A 250 -8.71 -25.84 7.14
C LYS A 250 -9.61 -24.81 7.84
N ILE A 251 -9.15 -23.56 7.87
CA ILE A 251 -9.89 -22.42 8.38
C ILE A 251 -10.36 -21.66 7.16
N SER A 252 -11.66 -21.73 6.90
CA SER A 252 -12.29 -21.01 5.81
C SER A 252 -12.58 -19.57 6.23
N PRO A 253 -12.59 -18.61 5.28
CA PRO A 253 -13.13 -17.27 5.51
C PRO A 253 -14.59 -17.32 5.98
N PRO A 254 -15.15 -16.19 6.48
CA PRO A 254 -16.57 -16.10 6.81
C PRO A 254 -17.45 -16.52 5.63
N ASP A 255 -18.34 -17.49 5.85
CA ASP A 255 -19.33 -17.88 4.86
C ASP A 255 -20.53 -16.94 4.93
N ILE A 256 -20.68 -16.12 3.89
CA ILE A 256 -21.79 -15.18 3.74
C ILE A 256 -22.74 -15.57 2.59
N SER A 257 -22.57 -16.77 2.02
CA SER A 257 -23.34 -17.23 0.85
C SER A 257 -24.85 -17.33 1.10
N ARG A 258 -25.24 -17.48 2.38
CA ARG A 258 -26.63 -17.55 2.81
C ARG A 258 -27.24 -16.19 3.16
N SER A 259 -26.49 -15.10 3.08
CA SER A 259 -27.00 -13.79 3.52
C SER A 259 -28.15 -13.33 2.63
N THR A 260 -29.23 -12.84 3.23
CA THR A 260 -30.31 -12.12 2.52
C THR A 260 -30.09 -10.61 2.55
N LEU A 261 -29.32 -10.12 3.52
CA LEU A 261 -29.03 -8.72 3.75
C LEU A 261 -27.60 -8.58 4.28
N ILE A 262 -26.86 -7.58 3.80
CA ILE A 262 -25.54 -7.22 4.32
C ILE A 262 -25.50 -5.72 4.60
N GLU A 263 -25.05 -5.34 5.78
CA GLU A 263 -24.75 -3.97 6.13
C GLU A 263 -23.22 -3.75 6.18
N ILE A 264 -22.74 -2.67 5.58
CA ILE A 264 -21.33 -2.28 5.59
C ILE A 264 -21.22 -0.91 6.27
N HIS A 265 -20.53 -0.86 7.40
CA HIS A 265 -20.36 0.31 8.25
C HIS A 265 -18.92 0.81 8.14
N PHE A 266 -18.70 1.92 7.45
CA PHE A 266 -17.36 2.52 7.29
C PHE A 266 -16.93 3.27 8.55
N GLN A 267 -15.64 3.18 8.87
CA GLN A 267 -15.03 3.86 10.00
C GLN A 267 -13.70 4.50 9.58
N PRO A 268 -13.55 5.83 9.74
CA PRO A 268 -14.55 6.78 10.26
C PRO A 268 -15.70 7.11 9.28
N SER A 269 -15.46 7.05 7.96
CA SER A 269 -16.49 7.23 6.93
C SER A 269 -16.05 6.60 5.60
N ALA A 270 -16.91 6.65 4.57
CA ALA A 270 -16.53 6.22 3.23
C ALA A 270 -15.39 7.07 2.65
N LEU A 271 -15.28 8.36 2.99
CA LEU A 271 -14.19 9.22 2.47
C LEU A 271 -12.82 8.65 2.85
N GLU A 272 -12.58 8.41 4.13
CA GLU A 272 -11.28 7.92 4.61
C GLU A 272 -11.04 6.46 4.19
N TYR A 273 -12.09 5.66 4.03
CA TYR A 273 -11.97 4.29 3.56
C TYR A 273 -11.48 4.20 2.10
N PHE A 274 -12.10 4.94 1.18
CA PHE A 274 -11.77 4.89 -0.25
C PHE A 274 -10.60 5.80 -0.64
N PHE A 275 -10.41 6.89 0.10
CA PHE A 275 -9.41 7.91 -0.18
C PHE A 275 -8.58 8.16 1.08
N PRO A 276 -7.70 7.22 1.45
CA PRO A 276 -7.01 7.24 2.75
C PRO A 276 -5.91 8.32 2.82
N TYR A 277 -5.61 8.97 1.70
CA TYR A 277 -4.50 9.91 1.55
C TYR A 277 -4.98 11.35 1.42
N TYR A 278 -4.27 12.27 2.10
CA TYR A 278 -4.61 13.69 2.07
C TYR A 278 -4.50 14.30 0.67
N SER A 279 -3.54 13.85 -0.12
CA SER A 279 -3.38 14.21 -1.53
C SER A 279 -4.61 13.88 -2.37
N ASP A 280 -5.26 12.74 -2.13
CA ASP A 280 -6.47 12.34 -2.84
C ASP A 280 -7.62 13.29 -2.50
N HIS A 281 -7.70 13.75 -1.24
CA HIS A 281 -8.74 14.68 -0.79
C HIS A 281 -8.67 16.02 -1.52
N ASN A 282 -7.49 16.47 -1.98
CA ASN A 282 -7.40 17.75 -2.71
C ASN A 282 -8.09 17.72 -4.08
N LEU A 283 -8.38 16.53 -4.60
CA LEU A 283 -9.11 16.34 -5.85
C LEU A 283 -10.62 16.37 -5.61
N ILE A 284 -11.08 15.96 -4.43
CA ILE A 284 -12.50 15.83 -4.09
C ILE A 284 -13.10 17.19 -3.69
N SER A 285 -14.25 17.56 -4.26
CA SER A 285 -14.92 18.82 -3.94
C SER A 285 -15.41 18.84 -2.49
N PRO A 286 -15.64 20.02 -1.89
CA PRO A 286 -16.22 20.11 -0.56
C PRO A 286 -17.56 19.36 -0.42
N SER A 287 -18.44 19.43 -1.42
CA SER A 287 -19.73 18.73 -1.42
C SER A 287 -19.58 17.21 -1.52
N GLU A 288 -18.66 16.72 -2.35
CA GLU A 288 -18.37 15.28 -2.46
C GLU A 288 -17.74 14.75 -1.17
N LYS A 289 -16.81 15.49 -0.56
CA LYS A 289 -16.24 15.15 0.76
C LYS A 289 -17.34 15.03 1.80
N GLN A 290 -18.21 16.04 1.89
CA GLN A 290 -19.31 16.05 2.84
C GLN A 290 -20.26 14.87 2.61
N ASN A 291 -20.58 14.56 1.34
CA ASN A 291 -21.40 13.39 1.00
C ASN A 291 -20.75 12.09 1.46
N LEU A 292 -19.49 11.84 1.09
CA LEU A 292 -18.75 10.64 1.48
C LEU A 292 -18.55 10.52 2.99
N GLN A 293 -18.36 11.65 3.69
CA GLN A 293 -18.27 11.70 5.16
C GLN A 293 -19.60 11.38 5.84
N SER A 294 -20.72 11.79 5.24
CA SER A 294 -22.05 11.46 5.74
C SER A 294 -22.42 9.99 5.49
N LEU A 295 -21.81 9.37 4.48
CA LEU A 295 -22.06 7.98 4.11
C LEU A 295 -21.33 7.01 5.03
N LYS A 296 -21.98 6.68 6.15
CA LYS A 296 -21.45 5.77 7.18
C LYS A 296 -21.84 4.31 6.96
N THR A 297 -23.02 4.05 6.41
CA THR A 297 -23.57 2.70 6.28
C THR A 297 -24.14 2.48 4.89
N ILE A 298 -23.92 1.28 4.35
CA ILE A 298 -24.53 0.80 3.12
C ILE A 298 -25.25 -0.50 3.40
N VAL A 299 -26.44 -0.61 2.83
CA VAL A 299 -27.29 -1.80 2.93
C VAL A 299 -27.33 -2.48 1.57
N LEU A 300 -27.05 -3.77 1.54
CA LEU A 300 -27.07 -4.63 0.37
C LEU A 300 -28.14 -5.70 0.57
N ASP A 301 -29.20 -5.63 -0.22
CA ASP A 301 -30.31 -6.59 -0.26
C ASP A 301 -30.43 -7.32 -1.61
N ASN A 302 -29.76 -6.79 -2.64
CA ASN A 302 -29.69 -7.40 -3.97
C ASN A 302 -28.88 -8.72 -3.94
N GLN A 303 -29.55 -9.82 -4.29
CA GLN A 303 -29.00 -11.17 -4.21
C GLN A 303 -27.82 -11.43 -5.15
N GLU A 304 -27.76 -10.79 -6.32
CA GLU A 304 -26.63 -10.94 -7.25
C GLU A 304 -25.37 -10.27 -6.69
N LYS A 305 -25.52 -9.05 -6.14
CA LYS A 305 -24.43 -8.33 -5.47
C LYS A 305 -23.93 -9.08 -4.23
N ILE A 306 -24.84 -9.63 -3.42
CA ILE A 306 -24.48 -10.45 -2.26
C ILE A 306 -23.70 -11.70 -2.69
N LYS A 307 -24.14 -12.41 -3.74
CA LYS A 307 -23.42 -13.58 -4.27
C LYS A 307 -22.03 -13.25 -4.78
N ALA A 308 -21.89 -12.14 -5.51
CA ALA A 308 -20.58 -11.67 -5.96
C ALA A 308 -19.68 -11.31 -4.77
N PHE A 309 -20.21 -10.67 -3.73
CA PHE A 309 -19.43 -10.37 -2.53
C PHE A 309 -19.02 -11.63 -1.77
N ALA A 310 -19.93 -12.60 -1.65
CA ALA A 310 -19.64 -13.91 -1.06
C ALA A 310 -18.53 -14.65 -1.81
N TYR A 311 -18.54 -14.60 -3.15
CA TYR A 311 -17.50 -15.18 -3.98
C TYR A 311 -16.13 -14.60 -3.64
N ASP A 312 -16.00 -13.27 -3.59
CA ASP A 312 -14.73 -12.60 -3.27
C ASP A 312 -14.24 -12.90 -1.84
N VAL A 313 -15.15 -12.88 -0.85
CA VAL A 313 -14.81 -13.19 0.55
C VAL A 313 -14.26 -14.61 0.70
N ASN A 314 -14.72 -15.56 -0.11
CA ASN A 314 -14.30 -16.96 -0.06
C ASN A 314 -12.84 -17.20 -0.52
N PHE A 315 -12.19 -16.24 -1.20
CA PHE A 315 -10.78 -16.36 -1.61
C PHE A 315 -9.76 -16.06 -0.51
N GLY A 316 -10.22 -15.65 0.67
CA GLY A 316 -9.35 -15.27 1.78
C GLY A 316 -8.42 -16.40 2.21
N VAL A 317 -7.14 -16.07 2.42
CA VAL A 317 -6.14 -17.02 2.91
C VAL A 317 -5.83 -16.73 4.38
N TYR A 318 -6.15 -17.69 5.26
CA TYR A 318 -5.77 -17.61 6.67
C TYR A 318 -4.25 -17.64 6.82
N SER A 319 -3.67 -16.53 7.29
CA SER A 319 -2.21 -16.37 7.36
C SER A 319 -1.72 -15.56 8.57
N GLY A 320 -2.63 -15.03 9.39
CA GLY A 320 -2.26 -13.93 10.27
C GLY A 320 -1.97 -12.67 9.46
N GLY A 321 -1.34 -11.66 10.06
CA GLY A 321 -1.10 -10.40 9.37
C GLY A 321 -0.85 -9.24 10.31
N ILE A 322 -0.41 -8.11 9.73
CA ILE A 322 -0.43 -6.79 10.34
C ILE A 322 -1.46 -5.97 9.54
N VAL A 323 -2.38 -5.30 10.22
CA VAL A 323 -3.36 -4.42 9.60
C VAL A 323 -3.35 -3.03 10.25
N CYS A 324 -3.60 -1.99 9.47
CA CYS A 324 -3.74 -0.63 10.00
C CYS A 324 -5.20 -0.33 10.35
N GLU A 325 -5.46 0.22 11.55
CA GLU A 325 -6.82 0.47 12.06
C GLU A 325 -7.44 1.80 11.59
N ARG A 326 -6.80 2.51 10.66
CA ARG A 326 -7.25 3.86 10.25
C ARG A 326 -8.55 3.84 9.43
N ASN A 327 -8.69 2.88 8.52
CA ASN A 327 -9.67 2.90 7.44
C ASN A 327 -10.29 1.51 7.34
N THR A 328 -11.39 1.32 8.05
CA THR A 328 -12.02 -0.01 8.16
C THR A 328 -13.47 0.02 7.73
N ALA A 329 -13.98 -1.14 7.33
CA ALA A 329 -15.39 -1.35 7.07
C ALA A 329 -15.88 -2.57 7.85
N ASN A 330 -16.82 -2.35 8.77
CA ASN A 330 -17.45 -3.44 9.53
C ASN A 330 -18.64 -3.97 8.76
N VAL A 331 -18.61 -5.25 8.43
CA VAL A 331 -19.64 -5.94 7.66
C VAL A 331 -20.47 -6.80 8.59
N VAL A 332 -21.80 -6.65 8.53
CA VAL A 332 -22.76 -7.46 9.28
C VAL A 332 -23.68 -8.15 8.28
N CYS A 333 -23.81 -9.46 8.40
CA CYS A 333 -24.59 -10.28 7.48
C CYS A 333 -25.80 -10.89 8.20
N TYR A 334 -26.94 -10.89 7.53
CA TYR A 334 -28.21 -11.38 8.05
C TYR A 334 -28.85 -12.42 7.14
N TYR A 335 -29.62 -13.34 7.71
CA TYR A 335 -30.51 -14.27 7.03
C TYR A 335 -31.88 -14.20 7.69
N ASN A 336 -32.92 -13.79 6.96
CA ASN A 336 -34.28 -13.61 7.51
C ASN A 336 -34.29 -12.77 8.81
N ASP A 337 -33.64 -11.60 8.78
CA ASP A 337 -33.49 -10.65 9.90
C ASP A 337 -32.63 -11.12 11.09
N GLU A 338 -32.14 -12.36 11.08
CA GLU A 338 -31.21 -12.85 12.08
C GLU A 338 -29.76 -12.61 11.64
N ARG A 339 -28.94 -11.98 12.50
CA ARG A 339 -27.50 -11.82 12.25
C ARG A 339 -26.83 -13.20 12.23
N ILE A 340 -26.19 -13.55 11.11
CA ILE A 340 -25.48 -14.82 10.94
C ILE A 340 -23.97 -14.71 11.18
N THR A 341 -23.35 -13.58 10.83
CA THR A 341 -21.91 -13.34 11.03
C THR A 341 -21.58 -11.85 10.93
N SER A 342 -20.42 -11.44 11.45
CA SER A 342 -19.80 -10.17 11.11
C SER A 342 -18.28 -10.28 11.01
N PHE A 343 -17.69 -9.28 10.36
CA PHE A 343 -16.24 -9.16 10.22
C PHE A 343 -15.84 -7.73 9.86
N THR A 344 -14.57 -7.40 10.05
CA THR A 344 -14.00 -6.10 9.67
C THR A 344 -13.07 -6.26 8.48
N ILE A 345 -13.20 -5.39 7.49
CA ILE A 345 -12.28 -5.27 6.35
C ILE A 345 -11.26 -4.16 6.64
N TYR A 346 -9.98 -4.44 6.38
CA TYR A 346 -8.87 -3.50 6.53
C TYR A 346 -8.21 -3.25 5.19
N ASP A 347 -8.14 -1.98 4.77
CA ASP A 347 -7.44 -1.50 3.56
C ASP A 347 -7.73 -2.33 2.29
N ASN A 348 -8.92 -2.94 2.21
CA ASN A 348 -9.32 -3.92 1.17
C ASN A 348 -8.42 -5.16 1.04
N SER A 349 -7.44 -5.39 1.92
CA SER A 349 -6.50 -6.52 1.79
C SER A 349 -6.70 -7.60 2.86
N TYR A 350 -7.43 -7.30 3.94
CA TYR A 350 -7.66 -8.24 5.03
C TYR A 350 -9.10 -8.25 5.51
N ILE A 351 -9.55 -9.43 5.96
CA ILE A 351 -10.77 -9.62 6.73
C ILE A 351 -10.42 -10.18 8.10
N LYS A 352 -10.92 -9.56 9.17
CA LYS A 352 -10.91 -10.09 10.54
C LYS A 352 -12.31 -10.51 10.94
N ASN A 353 -12.53 -11.80 11.19
CA ASN A 353 -13.85 -12.30 11.62
C ASN A 353 -14.09 -12.17 13.13
N ASP A 354 -15.31 -12.48 13.57
CA ASP A 354 -15.72 -12.47 14.99
C ASP A 354 -14.88 -13.39 15.88
N GLN A 355 -14.28 -14.44 15.32
CA GLN A 355 -13.36 -15.34 16.02
C GLN A 355 -11.93 -14.77 16.13
N SER A 356 -11.73 -13.51 15.71
CA SER A 356 -10.42 -12.87 15.59
C SER A 356 -9.46 -13.64 14.68
N GLN A 357 -9.94 -14.26 13.61
CA GLN A 357 -9.09 -14.85 12.58
C GLN A 357 -8.88 -13.83 11.47
N LEU A 358 -7.66 -13.75 10.95
CA LEU A 358 -7.28 -12.79 9.93
C LEU A 358 -6.99 -13.51 8.61
N PHE A 359 -7.69 -13.08 7.56
CA PHE A 359 -7.62 -13.61 6.20
C PHE A 359 -7.09 -12.54 5.26
N ARG A 360 -6.16 -12.93 4.39
CA ARG A 360 -5.53 -12.04 3.41
C ARG A 360 -6.10 -12.26 2.00
N TYR A 361 -6.23 -11.17 1.24
CA TYR A 361 -6.75 -11.14 -0.13
C TYR A 361 -5.70 -10.55 -1.07
N GLY A 362 -5.03 -11.39 -1.87
CA GLY A 362 -3.90 -10.97 -2.71
C GLY A 362 -4.27 -9.99 -3.82
N ALA A 363 -5.44 -10.16 -4.43
CA ALA A 363 -5.99 -9.20 -5.40
C ALA A 363 -6.71 -8.00 -4.73
N GLY A 364 -6.81 -8.01 -3.40
CA GLY A 364 -7.68 -7.14 -2.63
C GLY A 364 -9.19 -7.41 -2.86
N LEU A 365 -10.01 -6.68 -2.11
CA LEU A 365 -11.48 -6.64 -2.18
C LEU A 365 -11.99 -5.39 -2.90
N LYS A 366 -11.10 -4.74 -3.67
CA LYS A 366 -11.37 -3.42 -4.21
C LYS A 366 -12.45 -3.43 -5.29
N ASN A 367 -12.44 -4.44 -6.16
CA ASN A 367 -13.40 -4.56 -7.26
C ASN A 367 -14.83 -4.74 -6.75
N ILE A 368 -15.03 -5.57 -5.71
CA ILE A 368 -16.35 -5.70 -5.13
C ILE A 368 -16.78 -4.41 -4.44
N MET A 369 -15.91 -3.77 -3.66
CA MET A 369 -16.28 -2.52 -2.98
C MET A 369 -16.71 -1.42 -3.96
N ARG A 370 -16.06 -1.33 -5.13
CA ARG A 370 -16.47 -0.46 -6.22
C ARG A 370 -17.88 -0.76 -6.73
N MET A 371 -18.16 -2.03 -7.00
CA MET A 371 -19.48 -2.47 -7.49
C MET A 371 -20.61 -2.18 -6.48
N LEU A 372 -20.30 -2.22 -5.18
CA LEU A 372 -21.25 -1.95 -4.11
C LEU A 372 -21.57 -0.45 -3.98
N MET A 373 -20.70 0.42 -4.51
CA MET A 373 -20.76 1.88 -4.34
C MET A 373 -20.59 2.63 -5.67
N PRO A 374 -21.58 2.57 -6.56
CA PRO A 374 -21.50 3.26 -7.86
C PRO A 374 -21.28 4.77 -7.70
N GLN A 375 -21.71 5.39 -6.59
CA GLN A 375 -21.49 6.82 -6.32
C GLN A 375 -20.04 7.20 -5.97
N VAL A 376 -19.21 6.25 -5.53
CA VAL A 376 -17.77 6.50 -5.29
C VAL A 376 -16.96 6.35 -6.58
N GLN A 377 -17.45 5.56 -7.52
CA GLN A 377 -16.73 5.24 -8.75
C GLN A 377 -16.26 6.47 -9.52
N PRO A 378 -17.05 7.54 -9.73
CA PRO A 378 -16.57 8.68 -10.50
C PRO A 378 -15.44 9.45 -9.81
N ILE A 379 -15.53 9.62 -8.49
CA ILE A 379 -14.48 10.25 -7.67
C ILE A 379 -13.20 9.39 -7.69
N GLU A 380 -13.34 8.07 -7.67
CA GLU A 380 -12.20 7.18 -7.79
C GLU A 380 -11.51 7.27 -9.15
N LEU A 381 -12.30 7.27 -10.24
CA LEU A 381 -11.76 7.42 -11.58
C LEU A 381 -11.04 8.77 -11.73
N GLN A 382 -11.57 9.84 -11.14
CA GLN A 382 -10.90 11.13 -11.04
C GLN A 382 -9.52 11.03 -10.35
N VAL A 383 -9.44 10.39 -9.18
CA VAL A 383 -8.18 10.19 -8.45
C VAL A 383 -7.18 9.36 -9.28
N LEU A 384 -7.66 8.33 -9.97
CA LEU A 384 -6.85 7.52 -10.88
C LEU A 384 -6.30 8.32 -12.07
N CYS A 385 -7.12 9.18 -12.69
CA CYS A 385 -6.66 10.06 -13.77
C CYS A 385 -5.60 11.05 -13.27
N ALA A 386 -5.77 11.59 -12.06
CA ALA A 386 -4.76 12.44 -11.45
C ALA A 386 -3.46 11.68 -11.16
N SER A 387 -3.54 10.43 -10.70
CA SER A 387 -2.37 9.56 -10.52
C SER A 387 -1.66 9.27 -11.85
N ASN A 388 -2.41 9.04 -12.93
CA ASN A 388 -1.87 8.88 -14.28
C ASN A 388 -1.12 10.14 -14.78
N LEU A 389 -1.70 11.32 -14.58
CA LEU A 389 -1.01 12.59 -14.89
C LEU A 389 0.25 12.78 -14.04
N GLN A 390 0.20 12.41 -12.76
CA GLN A 390 1.37 12.46 -11.90
C GLN A 390 2.46 11.49 -12.36
N ASN A 391 2.11 10.28 -12.82
CA ASN A 391 3.03 9.35 -13.46
C ASN A 391 3.69 9.97 -14.69
N LEU A 392 2.90 10.59 -15.57
CA LEU A 392 3.40 11.30 -16.74
C LEU A 392 4.34 12.46 -16.37
N TRP A 393 4.07 13.18 -15.29
CA TRP A 393 4.97 14.21 -14.79
C TRP A 393 6.37 13.67 -14.49
N TYR A 394 6.46 12.57 -13.74
CA TYR A 394 7.75 11.93 -13.46
C TYR A 394 8.41 11.43 -14.75
N MET A 395 7.64 10.87 -15.68
CA MET A 395 8.17 10.41 -16.97
C MET A 395 8.77 11.55 -17.79
N LEU A 396 8.06 12.68 -17.89
CA LEU A 396 8.53 13.89 -18.57
C LEU A 396 9.77 14.48 -17.89
N ARG A 397 9.80 14.51 -16.55
CA ARG A 397 10.95 15.02 -15.79
C ARG A 397 12.21 14.18 -16.00
N LEU A 398 12.08 12.89 -16.27
CA LEU A 398 13.22 11.99 -16.48
C LEU A 398 13.55 11.77 -17.97
N TYR A 399 12.78 12.35 -18.90
CA TYR A 399 12.96 12.15 -20.34
C TYR A 399 14.37 12.51 -20.83
N TYR A 400 14.99 13.56 -20.29
CA TYR A 400 16.34 13.98 -20.66
C TYR A 400 17.43 12.95 -20.36
N LYS A 401 17.13 11.92 -19.56
CA LYS A 401 18.07 10.82 -19.25
C LYS A 401 18.14 9.77 -20.35
N VAL A 402 17.25 9.83 -21.34
CA VAL A 402 17.23 8.87 -22.45
C VAL A 402 18.35 9.25 -23.42
N PRO A 403 19.25 8.32 -23.76
CA PRO A 403 20.34 8.58 -24.70
C PRO A 403 19.81 8.65 -26.13
N LEU A 404 19.22 9.80 -26.51
CA LEU A 404 18.71 10.03 -27.87
C LEU A 404 19.83 10.45 -28.84
N ASP A 405 20.86 11.14 -28.32
CA ASP A 405 22.11 11.46 -29.03
C ASP A 405 23.16 11.87 -27.98
N SER A 406 24.34 11.24 -28.00
CA SER A 406 25.46 11.52 -27.08
C SER A 406 25.98 12.96 -27.11
N SER A 407 25.57 13.77 -28.10
CA SER A 407 25.99 15.16 -28.28
C SER A 407 25.10 16.20 -27.58
N ILE A 408 23.91 15.82 -27.09
CA ILE A 408 22.97 16.75 -26.46
C ILE A 408 23.38 16.99 -25.00
N LYS A 409 23.50 18.27 -24.62
CA LYS A 409 23.75 18.66 -23.23
C LYS A 409 22.70 18.03 -22.29
N LYS A 410 23.15 17.51 -21.14
CA LYS A 410 22.32 16.95 -20.06
C LYS A 410 21.48 18.02 -19.33
N GLU A 411 20.86 18.93 -20.06
CA GLU A 411 19.87 19.86 -19.50
C GLU A 411 18.52 19.15 -19.46
N MET A 412 17.72 19.43 -18.42
CA MET A 412 16.37 18.90 -18.35
C MET A 412 15.55 19.48 -19.49
N LEU A 413 15.03 18.60 -20.35
CA LEU A 413 14.24 18.94 -21.52
C LEU A 413 12.94 18.13 -21.49
N TYR A 414 11.84 18.78 -21.85
CA TYR A 414 10.62 18.08 -22.23
C TYR A 414 10.70 17.70 -23.71
N PRO A 415 10.01 16.62 -24.13
CA PRO A 415 9.90 16.28 -25.54
C PRO A 415 9.19 17.39 -26.31
N VAL A 416 9.36 17.39 -27.64
CA VAL A 416 8.68 18.38 -28.48
C VAL A 416 7.17 18.08 -28.51
N PRO A 417 6.28 19.08 -28.38
CA PRO A 417 4.85 18.85 -28.24
C PRO A 417 4.22 17.97 -29.35
N PRO A 418 4.61 18.03 -30.64
CA PRO A 418 4.03 17.16 -31.66
C PRO A 418 4.41 15.67 -31.57
N LYS A 419 5.33 15.27 -30.67
CA LYS A 419 5.84 13.90 -30.52
C LYS A 419 5.90 13.42 -29.06
N TRP A 420 5.31 14.17 -28.14
CA TRP A 420 5.56 13.95 -26.71
C TRP A 420 5.16 12.57 -26.20
N CYS A 421 4.07 11.98 -26.70
CA CYS A 421 3.67 10.62 -26.35
C CYS A 421 4.63 9.59 -26.94
N ASP A 422 5.00 9.72 -28.21
CA ASP A 422 5.93 8.80 -28.89
C ASP A 422 7.30 8.79 -28.23
N ASP A 423 7.82 9.97 -27.92
CA ASP A 423 9.14 10.17 -27.33
C ASP A 423 9.21 9.56 -25.93
N ILE A 424 8.16 9.73 -25.12
CA ILE A 424 8.07 9.14 -23.78
C ILE A 424 7.82 7.63 -23.83
N LEU A 425 6.98 7.16 -24.76
CA LEU A 425 6.75 5.73 -24.96
C LEU A 425 8.05 5.02 -25.32
N LYS A 426 8.77 5.54 -26.31
CA LYS A 426 10.07 5.00 -26.74
C LYS A 426 11.11 5.04 -25.61
N ALA A 427 11.13 6.11 -24.83
CA ALA A 427 12.02 6.25 -23.68
C ALA A 427 11.81 5.16 -22.63
N TYR A 428 10.56 4.81 -22.34
CA TYR A 428 10.24 3.82 -21.29
C TYR A 428 10.21 2.38 -21.81
N GLN A 429 10.10 2.15 -23.11
CA GLN A 429 10.31 0.81 -23.67
C GLN A 429 11.72 0.26 -23.36
N THR A 430 12.72 1.13 -23.15
CA THR A 430 14.08 0.69 -22.79
C THR A 430 14.19 0.15 -21.36
N THR A 431 13.19 0.34 -20.50
CA THR A 431 13.18 -0.21 -19.13
C THR A 431 12.66 -1.64 -19.07
N GLY A 432 12.29 -2.23 -20.22
CA GLY A 432 11.67 -3.56 -20.29
C GLY A 432 10.18 -3.57 -19.96
N SER A 433 9.58 -2.41 -19.70
CA SER A 433 8.14 -2.27 -19.52
C SER A 433 7.39 -2.53 -20.84
N SER A 434 6.28 -3.26 -20.77
CA SER A 434 5.47 -3.49 -21.98
C SER A 434 4.81 -2.19 -22.44
N GLU A 435 4.62 -2.06 -23.75
CA GLU A 435 3.94 -0.92 -24.36
C GLU A 435 2.55 -0.70 -23.73
N GLU A 436 1.79 -1.77 -23.52
CA GLU A 436 0.48 -1.70 -22.87
C GLU A 436 0.54 -1.10 -21.46
N SER A 437 1.57 -1.45 -20.67
CA SER A 437 1.73 -0.91 -19.31
C SER A 437 2.05 0.57 -19.32
N ILE A 438 2.86 1.02 -20.29
CA ILE A 438 3.19 2.42 -20.48
C ILE A 438 1.98 3.20 -21.05
N GLU A 439 1.26 2.64 -22.02
CA GLU A 439 0.08 3.27 -22.63
C GLU A 439 -1.04 3.54 -21.62
N LYS A 440 -1.16 2.72 -20.57
CA LYS A 440 -2.17 2.90 -19.51
C LYS A 440 -2.12 4.28 -18.86
N VAL A 441 -0.94 4.88 -18.69
CA VAL A 441 -0.83 6.20 -18.05
C VAL A 441 -1.30 7.36 -18.92
N TYR A 442 -1.47 7.16 -20.24
CA TYR A 442 -1.98 8.18 -21.15
C TYR A 442 -3.50 8.25 -21.19
N LYS A 443 -4.19 7.30 -20.56
CA LYS A 443 -5.64 7.20 -20.61
C LYS A 443 -6.25 7.83 -19.36
N CYS A 444 -7.18 8.76 -19.58
CA CYS A 444 -8.23 9.05 -18.61
C CYS A 444 -9.15 7.81 -18.54
N LEU A 445 -9.34 7.24 -17.35
CA LEU A 445 -10.14 6.03 -17.15
C LEU A 445 -11.64 6.29 -17.14
N SER A 446 -12.04 7.55 -16.92
CA SER A 446 -13.42 8.02 -17.07
C SER A 446 -13.78 8.30 -18.53
N ALA A 447 -12.78 8.61 -19.36
CA ALA A 447 -12.96 8.83 -20.78
C ALA A 447 -13.20 7.49 -21.51
N GLY A 448 -13.91 7.55 -22.64
CA GLY A 448 -14.18 6.40 -23.50
C GLY A 448 -12.94 5.88 -24.25
N GLU A 449 -13.16 5.32 -25.44
CA GLU A 449 -12.07 4.77 -26.25
C GLU A 449 -11.09 5.87 -26.71
N GLY A 450 -9.79 5.57 -26.60
CA GLY A 450 -8.72 6.47 -27.03
C GLY A 450 -7.35 5.97 -26.61
N LYS A 451 -6.31 6.32 -27.38
CA LYS A 451 -4.92 6.03 -27.02
C LYS A 451 -4.37 6.96 -25.94
N CYS A 452 -4.73 8.24 -26.02
CA CYS A 452 -4.37 9.25 -25.05
C CYS A 452 -5.51 10.28 -24.89
N HIS A 453 -5.70 10.76 -23.67
CA HIS A 453 -6.73 11.74 -23.28
C HIS A 453 -6.11 13.01 -22.68
N TYR A 454 -4.82 13.24 -22.94
CA TYR A 454 -4.07 14.38 -22.41
C TYR A 454 -3.41 15.16 -23.55
N ALA A 455 -3.31 16.48 -23.37
CA ALA A 455 -2.59 17.37 -24.27
C ALA A 455 -1.46 18.08 -23.51
N MET A 456 -0.39 18.40 -24.22
CA MET A 456 0.76 19.13 -23.69
C MET A 456 0.64 20.63 -23.98
N ASN A 457 0.92 21.47 -22.98
CA ASN A 457 1.03 22.92 -23.17
C ASN A 457 2.40 23.26 -23.80
N PRO A 458 2.47 23.77 -25.04
CA PRO A 458 3.73 24.06 -25.72
C PRO A 458 4.53 25.21 -25.10
N ASN A 459 3.91 26.03 -24.25
CA ASN A 459 4.58 27.14 -23.57
C ASN A 459 5.28 26.71 -22.27
N CYS A 460 4.95 25.52 -21.74
CA CYS A 460 5.53 25.02 -20.50
C CYS A 460 6.89 24.36 -20.76
N LYS A 461 7.92 24.90 -20.11
CA LYS A 461 9.29 24.39 -20.13
C LYS A 461 9.64 23.82 -18.76
N PRO A 462 10.70 22.99 -18.66
CA PRO A 462 11.09 22.43 -17.37
C PRO A 462 11.41 23.47 -16.29
N ASN A 463 11.85 24.67 -16.68
CA ASN A 463 12.13 25.82 -15.82
C ASN A 463 11.00 26.88 -15.77
N SER A 464 9.84 26.59 -16.35
CA SER A 464 8.65 27.44 -16.22
C SER A 464 8.21 27.56 -14.76
N PRO A 465 7.41 28.59 -14.40
CA PRO A 465 6.82 28.73 -13.07
C PRO A 465 6.17 27.43 -12.56
N PRO A 466 6.29 27.11 -11.25
CA PRO A 466 5.74 25.89 -10.65
C PRO A 466 4.23 25.70 -10.91
N ASP A 467 3.48 26.80 -10.99
CA ASP A 467 2.03 26.85 -11.19
C ASP A 467 1.59 26.89 -12.67
N MET A 468 2.53 26.79 -13.62
CA MET A 468 2.20 26.74 -15.04
C MET A 468 1.63 25.39 -15.45
N VAL A 469 0.59 25.38 -16.28
CA VAL A 469 -0.02 24.15 -16.83
C VAL A 469 0.99 23.43 -17.72
N LEU A 470 1.27 22.16 -17.43
CA LEU A 470 2.14 21.29 -18.22
C LEU A 470 1.32 20.34 -19.12
N LEU A 471 0.46 19.52 -18.51
CA LEU A 471 -0.48 18.64 -19.21
C LEU A 471 -1.90 18.91 -18.74
N PHE A 472 -2.88 18.61 -19.57
CA PHE A 472 -4.29 18.77 -19.23
C PHE A 472 -5.16 17.77 -19.99
N GLU A 473 -6.32 17.44 -19.43
CA GLU A 473 -7.29 16.56 -20.08
C GLU A 473 -7.92 17.18 -21.33
N THR A 474 -8.05 16.37 -22.37
CA THR A 474 -8.60 16.72 -23.70
C THR A 474 -9.42 15.53 -24.22
N LYS A 475 -10.04 15.70 -25.39
CA LYS A 475 -10.66 14.61 -26.16
C LYS A 475 -9.60 13.59 -26.61
N ALA A 476 -10.02 12.36 -26.92
CA ALA A 476 -9.12 11.32 -27.39
C ALA A 476 -8.25 11.76 -28.58
N GLY A 477 -6.94 11.52 -28.48
CA GLY A 477 -5.99 11.65 -29.59
C GLY A 477 -4.54 11.54 -29.14
N TRP A 478 -3.64 11.30 -30.08
CA TRP A 478 -2.22 11.03 -29.82
C TRP A 478 -1.37 12.26 -30.11
N ASN A 479 -0.39 12.58 -29.25
CA ASN A 479 0.45 13.78 -29.32
C ASN A 479 -0.33 15.11 -29.40
N GLN A 480 -1.51 15.18 -28.78
CA GLN A 480 -2.24 16.44 -28.70
C GLN A 480 -1.43 17.48 -27.93
N HIS A 481 -1.50 18.72 -28.39
CA HIS A 481 -0.84 19.86 -27.77
C HIS A 481 -1.56 21.16 -28.15
N GLY A 482 -1.56 22.13 -27.24
CA GLY A 482 -2.29 23.39 -27.41
C GLY A 482 -2.50 24.11 -26.09
N GLY A 483 -3.44 25.04 -26.06
CA GLY A 483 -3.83 25.80 -24.89
C GLY A 483 -5.19 25.37 -24.29
N PRO A 484 -5.82 26.23 -23.47
CA PRO A 484 -7.08 25.93 -22.80
C PRO A 484 -8.23 25.61 -23.76
N GLU A 485 -8.15 26.01 -25.03
CA GLU A 485 -9.16 25.73 -26.05
C GLU A 485 -9.33 24.23 -26.36
N LEU A 486 -8.36 23.38 -26.00
CA LEU A 486 -8.45 21.92 -26.14
C LEU A 486 -8.95 21.23 -24.87
N PHE A 487 -9.09 21.94 -23.75
CA PHE A 487 -9.53 21.35 -22.49
C PHE A 487 -10.97 20.83 -22.61
N THR A 488 -11.24 19.66 -22.03
CA THR A 488 -12.60 19.08 -22.01
C THR A 488 -13.12 18.89 -20.58
N PHE A 489 -14.37 19.28 -20.36
CA PHE A 489 -15.11 19.03 -19.11
C PHE A 489 -15.95 17.74 -19.18
N GLU A 490 -15.98 17.06 -20.34
CA GLU A 490 -16.90 15.95 -20.61
C GLU A 490 -16.37 14.57 -20.22
N ASN A 491 -15.11 14.47 -19.78
CA ASN A 491 -14.51 13.17 -19.49
C ASN A 491 -15.00 12.57 -18.16
N HIS A 492 -15.56 13.38 -17.26
CA HIS A 492 -15.94 12.97 -15.91
C HIS A 492 -17.40 13.34 -15.59
N ASP A 493 -17.98 12.63 -14.62
CA ASP A 493 -19.29 12.94 -14.03
C ASP A 493 -19.15 12.96 -12.49
N PRO A 494 -19.22 14.12 -11.80
CA PRO A 494 -19.60 15.42 -12.33
C PRO A 494 -18.58 16.00 -13.33
N ARG A 495 -19.08 16.86 -14.23
CA ARG A 495 -18.29 17.51 -15.29
C ARG A 495 -17.05 18.19 -14.72
N GLY A 496 -15.94 17.98 -15.40
CA GLY A 496 -14.61 18.45 -14.99
C GLY A 496 -13.49 17.76 -15.74
N GLY A 497 -12.26 18.11 -15.41
CA GLY A 497 -11.06 17.45 -15.94
C GLY A 497 -9.81 17.76 -15.13
N CYS A 498 -8.83 16.87 -15.19
CA CYS A 498 -7.56 17.07 -14.50
C CYS A 498 -6.60 17.98 -15.28
N VAL A 499 -5.86 18.81 -14.54
CA VAL A 499 -4.75 19.61 -15.03
C VAL A 499 -3.51 19.33 -14.18
N LEU A 500 -2.40 19.00 -14.83
CA LEU A 500 -1.08 18.85 -14.24
C LEU A 500 -0.30 20.16 -14.33
N LEU A 501 0.18 20.65 -13.20
CA LEU A 501 1.06 21.81 -13.10
C LEU A 501 2.54 21.39 -13.16
N ASN A 502 3.41 22.35 -13.47
CA ASN A 502 4.83 22.10 -13.68
C ASN A 502 5.53 21.53 -12.44
N ASP A 503 5.05 21.84 -11.24
CA ASP A 503 5.56 21.31 -9.96
C ASP A 503 5.12 19.86 -9.65
N GLY A 504 4.29 19.24 -10.50
CA GLY A 504 3.74 17.90 -10.27
C GLY A 504 2.47 17.89 -9.42
N THR A 505 1.90 19.05 -9.12
CA THR A 505 0.57 19.18 -8.53
C THR A 505 -0.49 18.93 -9.60
N VAL A 506 -1.48 18.10 -9.29
CA VAL A 506 -2.65 17.90 -10.15
C VAL A 506 -3.84 18.58 -9.51
N LYS A 507 -4.60 19.34 -10.30
CA LYS A 507 -5.85 19.97 -9.92
C LYS A 507 -7.00 19.37 -10.73
N PHE A 508 -8.18 19.30 -10.14
CA PHE A 508 -9.40 18.98 -10.88
C PHE A 508 -10.20 20.25 -11.10
N ILE A 509 -10.36 20.63 -12.36
CA ILE A 509 -11.01 21.85 -12.81
C ILE A 509 -12.46 21.53 -13.16
N ARG A 510 -13.39 22.25 -12.53
CA ARG A 510 -14.83 22.01 -12.61
C ARG A 510 -15.57 23.06 -13.43
N THR A 511 -14.97 24.25 -13.56
CA THR A 511 -15.62 25.40 -14.21
C THR A 511 -14.67 26.09 -15.20
N GLU A 512 -15.25 26.84 -16.14
CA GLU A 512 -14.48 27.65 -17.08
C GLU A 512 -13.73 28.78 -16.36
N GLU A 513 -14.30 29.34 -15.29
CA GLU A 513 -13.66 30.37 -14.47
C GLU A 513 -12.38 29.83 -13.82
N GLU A 514 -12.43 28.63 -13.23
CA GLU A 514 -11.24 27.97 -12.67
C GLU A 514 -10.18 27.71 -13.76
N LEU A 515 -10.60 27.27 -14.95
CA LEU A 515 -9.69 27.02 -16.08
C LEU A 515 -8.97 28.30 -16.54
N ASN A 516 -9.71 29.41 -16.63
CA ASN A 516 -9.21 30.71 -17.07
C ASN A 516 -8.27 31.37 -16.05
N GLN A 517 -8.32 30.97 -14.78
CA GLN A 517 -7.40 31.45 -13.74
C GLN A 517 -6.03 30.74 -13.77
N LEU A 518 -5.89 29.65 -14.52
CA LEU A 518 -4.62 28.92 -14.60
C LEU A 518 -3.57 29.67 -15.44
N ARG A 519 -2.30 29.46 -15.11
CA ARG A 519 -1.18 30.03 -15.85
C ARG A 519 -0.82 29.16 -17.06
N TRP A 520 -1.12 29.65 -18.26
CA TRP A 520 -0.86 28.94 -19.52
C TRP A 520 0.41 29.38 -20.25
N LYS A 521 0.93 30.58 -19.94
CA LYS A 521 2.07 31.21 -20.64
C LYS A 521 3.01 31.92 -19.67
#